data_AF-A0A517Y326-F1
#
_entry.id   AF-A0A517Y326-F1
#
_cell.length_a   1.000
_cell.length_b   1.000
_cell.length_c   1.000
_cell.angle_alpha   90.00
_cell.angle_beta   90.00
_cell.angle_gamma   90.00
#
_symmetry.space_group_name_H-M   'P 1'
#
loop_
_entity.id
_entity.type
_entity.pdbx_description
1 polymer ?
#
loop_
_entity_poly.entity_id
_entity_poly.type
_entity_poly.pdbx_seq_one_letter_code
_entity_poly.pdbx_strand_id
1 'polypeptide(L)' 'MIADDRELTVTQDRITRLQQQVAHLRRTVANPANYRAAAAGFLAEIDRMQREVREFLSLHPSELAGVA' A
#
# COMPACT_ATOMS: atom_id res chain seq x y z
N MET A 1 -3.78 -10.37 1.00
CA MET A 1 -5.10 -10.32 1.64
C MET A 1 -4.82 -10.20 3.13
N ILE A 2 -5.38 -9.19 3.78
CA ILE A 2 -5.20 -8.91 5.21
C ILE A 2 -6.22 -9.75 5.98
N ALA A 3 -5.77 -10.51 6.98
CA ALA A 3 -6.63 -11.40 7.77
C ALA A 3 -6.98 -10.85 9.16
N ASP A 4 -6.15 -9.95 9.70
CA ASP A 4 -6.32 -9.39 11.03
C ASP A 4 -5.76 -7.96 11.17
N ASP A 5 -5.98 -7.35 12.33
CA ASP A 5 -5.54 -5.98 12.62
C ASP A 5 -4.02 -5.83 12.66
N ARG A 6 -3.27 -6.91 12.92
CA ARG A 6 -1.81 -6.89 12.90
C ARG A 6 -1.32 -6.77 11.46
N GLU A 7 -1.86 -7.57 10.55
CA GLU A 7 -1.56 -7.50 9.13
C GLU A 7 -2.04 -6.18 8.50
N LEU A 8 -3.16 -5.62 8.99
CA LEU A 8 -3.61 -4.27 8.62
C LEU A 8 -2.53 -3.24 8.96
N THR A 9 -2.04 -3.25 10.20
CA THR A 9 -1.01 -2.32 10.67
C THR A 9 0.28 -2.45 9.86
N VAL A 10 0.75 -3.69 9.64
CA VAL A 10 1.94 -3.97 8.82
C VAL A 10 1.77 -3.46 7.39
N THR A 11 0.59 -3.63 6.80
CA THR A 11 0.31 -3.17 5.44
C THR A 11 0.30 -1.64 5.37
N GLN A 12 -0.31 -0.95 6.33
CA GLN A 12 -0.31 0.51 6.42
C GLN A 12 1.10 1.09 6.60
N ASP A 13 1.93 0.47 7.43
CA ASP A 13 3.33 0.85 7.61
C ASP A 13 4.13 0.69 6.31
N ARG A 14 3.89 -0.40 5.57
CA ARG A 14 4.55 -0.64 4.29
C ARG A 14 4.14 0.39 3.24
N ILE A 15 2.85 0.73 3.14
CA ILE A 15 2.35 1.82 2.28
C ILE A 15 3.08 3.13 2.60
N THR A 16 3.19 3.49 3.88
CA THR A 16 3.85 4.73 4.32
C THR A 16 5.31 4.77 3.85
N ARG A 17 6.05 3.68 4.00
CA ARG A 17 7.45 3.59 3.56
C ARG A 17 7.59 3.72 2.03
N LEU A 18 6.71 3.08 1.27
CA LEU A 18 6.72 3.18 -0.20
C LEU A 18 6.40 4.62 -0.65
N GLN A 19 5.43 5.28 -0.01
CA GLN A 19 5.11 6.69 -0.28
C GLN A 19 6.29 7.61 -0.01
N GLN A 20 7.04 7.39 1.09
CA GLN A 20 8.26 8.13 1.39
C GLN A 20 9.34 7.94 0.32
N GLN A 21 9.49 6.72 -0.22
CA GLN A 21 10.42 6.44 -1.32
C GLN A 21 10.01 7.17 -2.61
N VAL A 22 8.73 7.16 -2.98
CA VAL A 22 8.22 7.94 -4.12
C VAL A 22 8.46 9.43 -3.92
N ALA A 23 8.18 9.96 -2.72
CA ALA A 23 8.42 11.37 -2.38
C ALA A 23 9.92 11.74 -2.41
N HIS A 24 10.81 10.79 -2.11
CA HIS A 24 12.24 10.97 -2.29
C HIS A 24 12.60 11.03 -3.79
N LEU A 25 12.14 10.07 -4.60
CA LEU A 25 12.37 10.04 -6.05
C LEU A 25 11.89 11.32 -6.75
N ARG A 26 10.75 11.89 -6.32
CA ARG A 26 10.24 13.17 -6.83
C ARG A 26 11.21 14.34 -6.66
N ARG A 27 12.09 14.29 -5.67
CA ARG A 27 13.06 15.35 -5.35
C ARG A 27 14.43 15.09 -5.98
N THR A 28 14.79 13.82 -6.21
CA THR A 28 16.15 13.44 -6.62
C THR A 28 16.27 13.07 -8.09
N VAL A 29 15.20 12.61 -8.74
CA VAL A 29 15.25 12.21 -10.16
C VAL A 29 14.87 13.39 -11.05
N ALA A 30 15.87 14.03 -11.67
CA ALA A 30 15.67 15.22 -12.48
C ALA A 30 14.92 14.98 -13.80
N ASN A 31 15.17 13.84 -14.46
CA ASN A 31 14.51 13.53 -15.72
C ASN A 31 13.10 12.95 -15.47
N PRO A 32 12.02 13.55 -16.01
CA PRO A 32 10.66 13.09 -15.77
C PRO A 32 10.36 11.66 -16.25
N ALA A 33 10.97 11.22 -17.36
CA ALA A 33 10.78 9.86 -17.87
C ALA A 33 11.44 8.83 -16.93
N ASN A 34 12.65 9.13 -16.45
CA ASN A 34 13.34 8.29 -15.47
C ASN A 34 12.59 8.24 -14.14
N TYR A 35 12.00 9.36 -13.70
CA TYR A 35 11.16 9.40 -12.50
C TYR A 35 9.95 8.47 -12.65
N ARG A 36 9.22 8.56 -13.77
CA ARG A 36 8.06 7.70 -14.01
C ARG A 36 8.44 6.22 -14.01
N ALA A 37 9.54 5.88 -14.69
CA ALA A 37 10.03 4.50 -14.72
C ALA A 37 10.40 3.99 -13.31
N ALA A 38 11.12 4.80 -12.52
CA ALA A 38 11.53 4.45 -11.16
C ALA A 38 10.36 4.38 -10.17
N ALA A 39 9.37 5.27 -10.30
CA ALA A 39 8.23 5.35 -9.39
C ALA A 39 7.12 4.34 -9.69
N ALA A 40 7.01 3.87 -10.95
CA ALA A 40 5.88 3.05 -11.41
C ALA A 40 5.65 1.79 -10.55
N GLY A 41 6.71 1.04 -10.22
CA GLY A 41 6.59 -0.17 -9.39
C GLY A 41 6.10 0.12 -7.97
N PHE A 42 6.58 1.21 -7.36
CA PHE A 42 6.15 1.62 -6.02
C PHE A 42 4.68 2.03 -6.02
N LEU A 43 4.25 2.82 -7.01
CA LEU A 43 2.88 3.28 -7.14
C LEU A 43 1.92 2.10 -7.36
N ALA A 44 2.27 1.16 -8.23
CA ALA A 44 1.45 -0.03 -8.47
C ALA A 44 1.29 -0.90 -7.21
N GLU A 45 2.35 -1.07 -6.41
CA GLU A 45 2.27 -1.82 -5.15
C GLU A 45 1.47 -1.07 -4.07
N ILE A 46 1.57 0.26 -4.01
CA ILE A 46 0.73 1.09 -3.13
C ILE A 46 -0.74 0.90 -3.49
N ASP A 47 -1.10 0.98 -4.78
CA ASP A 47 -2.47 0.81 -5.25
C ASP A 47 -3.03 -0.57 -4.90
N ARG A 48 -2.21 -1.63 -5.08
CA ARG A 48 -2.55 -3.00 -4.69
C ARG A 48 -2.84 -3.10 -3.18
N MET A 49 -1.95 -2.56 -2.35
CA MET A 49 -2.11 -2.63 -0.89
C MET A 49 -3.26 -1.79 -0.36
N GLN A 50 -3.48 -0.60 -0.92
CA GLN A 50 -4.61 0.25 -0.55
C GLN A 50 -5.94 -0.44 -0.86
N ARG A 51 -5.99 -1.23 -1.95
CA ARG A 51 -7.14 -2.08 -2.24
C ARG A 51 -7.35 -3.13 -1.16
N GLU A 52 -6.30 -3.85 -0.75
CA GLU A 52 -6.41 -4.85 0.32
C GLU A 52 -6.85 -4.23 1.66
N VAL A 53 -6.31 -3.06 2.02
CA VAL A 53 -6.70 -2.32 3.22
C VAL A 53 -8.19 -1.94 3.17
N ARG A 54 -8.65 -1.42 2.04
CA ARG A 54 -10.06 -1.06 1.85
C ARG A 54 -10.96 -2.29 1.93
N GLU A 55 -10.58 -3.40 1.30
CA GLU A 55 -11.33 -4.64 1.34
C GLU A 55 -11.46 -5.16 2.77
N PHE A 56 -10.37 -5.21 3.54
CA PHE A 56 -10.41 -5.63 4.94
C PHE A 56 -11.28 -4.71 5.80
N LEU A 57 -11.09 -3.39 5.70
CA LEU A 57 -11.85 -2.41 6.48
C LEU A 57 -13.33 -2.30 6.07
N SER A 58 -13.72 -2.88 4.94
CA SER A 58 -15.13 -2.96 4.53
C SER A 58 -15.91 -4.08 5.21
N LEU A 59 -15.22 -5.00 5.88
CA LEU A 59 -15.80 -6.13 6.60
C LEU A 59 -15.89 -5.81 8.10
N HIS A 60 -17.03 -6.08 8.72
CA HIS A 60 -17.13 -6.01 10.18
C HIS A 60 -16.42 -7.22 10.82
N PRO A 61 -15.76 -7.07 11.99
CA PRO A 61 -15.09 -8.19 12.67
C PRO A 61 -15.97 -9.44 12.89
N SER A 62 -17.29 -9.28 13.04
CA SER A 62 -18.21 -10.42 13.15
C SER A 62 -18.37 -11.22 11.87
N GLU A 63 -18.16 -10.61 10.71
CA GLU A 63 -18.22 -11.28 9.40
C GLU A 63 -16.95 -12.08 9.15
N LEU A 64 -15.81 -11.60 9.67
CA LEU A 64 -14.53 -12.32 9.63
C LEU A 64 -14.54 -13.56 10.54
N ALA A 65 -15.22 -13.49 11.69
CA ALA A 65 -15.35 -14.62 12.61
C ALA A 65 -16.31 -15.73 12.12
N GLY A 66 -17.20 -15.41 11.16
CA GLY A 66 -18.15 -16.36 10.56
C GLY A 66 -17.58 -17.17 9.40
N VAL A 67 -16.37 -16.86 8.96
CA VAL A 67 -15.62 -17.60 7.94
C VAL A 67 -14.59 -18.48 8.64
N ALA A 68 -15.07 -19.55 9.28
CA ALA A 68 -14.25 -20.61 9.87
C ALA A 68 -14.62 -21.95 9.24
#